data_AF-A0A9Q0TKS4-F1
#
_entry.id   AF-A0A9Q0TKS4-F1
#
_cell.length_a   1.000
_cell.length_b   1.000
_cell.length_c   1.000
_cell.angle_alpha   90.00
_cell.angle_beta   90.00
_cell.angle_gamma   90.00
#
_symmetry.space_group_name_H-M   'P 1'
#
loop_
_entity.id
_entity.type
_entity.pdbx_description
1 polymer ?
#
loop_
_entity_poly.entity_id
_entity_poly.type
_entity_poly.pdbx_seq_one_letter_code
_entity_poly.pdbx_strand_id
1 'polypeptide(L)'
;MEDWACLAENWNKRVAKRKIILCFSNRGPVLSAEIAQAAVLAASGLGLIFVEPPTKQIADVDIIPTVRVDVGQGNKIQIYIAQSSQNPVVKILPSKTVIGKSPAPVVASFSSRGPSPISPDILKPDVTAPGVTILAAWPSKTSPTLLPFDDPHPDWSPAAIRSALMTTAYTRDNTFDSILAGGSREVSDPFDIGAGHIHPSKAMDPGLVYDMKTRDYIIFLCNIGYNKNQINMLVLPSPGTDTSCSRAHQTDSNINYPSITVSNLQSTNDH
;
A
#
# COMPACT_ATOMS: atom_id res chain seq x y z
N MET A 1 35.39 9.04 9.60
CA MET A 1 34.44 8.23 10.38
C MET A 1 33.08 8.87 10.22
N GLU A 2 32.09 8.07 9.85
CA GLU A 2 30.77 8.48 9.37
C GLU A 2 29.89 9.05 10.50
N ASP A 3 30.18 10.27 10.93
CA ASP A 3 29.51 10.98 12.05
C ASP A 3 28.02 11.31 11.78
N TRP A 4 27.47 10.94 10.62
CA TRP A 4 26.08 11.24 10.20
C TRP A 4 25.12 10.05 10.32
N ALA A 5 25.65 8.87 10.64
CA ALA A 5 24.84 7.68 10.88
C ALA A 5 24.36 7.68 12.35
N CYS A 6 23.05 7.66 12.55
CA CYS A 6 22.45 7.67 13.89
C CYS A 6 22.39 6.27 14.50
N LEU A 7 23.55 5.63 14.62
CA LEU A 7 23.75 4.37 15.33
C LEU A 7 23.99 4.62 16.81
N ALA A 8 23.43 3.77 17.66
CA ALA A 8 23.67 3.81 19.11
C ALA A 8 25.18 3.74 19.44
N GLU A 9 25.93 2.95 18.68
CA GLU A 9 27.38 2.77 18.86
C GLU A 9 28.19 4.06 18.67
N ASN A 10 27.72 4.97 17.80
CA ASN A 10 28.35 6.27 17.57
C ASN A 10 28.22 7.21 18.78
N TRP A 11 27.34 6.89 19.74
CA TRP A 11 27.06 7.69 20.94
C TRP A 11 27.66 7.11 22.22
N ASN A 12 28.36 5.96 22.16
CA ASN A 12 28.96 5.30 23.33
C ASN A 12 29.97 6.18 24.12
N LYS A 13 30.41 7.32 23.57
CA LYS A 13 31.26 8.32 24.23
C LYS A 13 30.81 9.78 24.02
N ARG A 14 29.65 10.01 23.40
CA ARG A 14 29.16 11.35 23.03
C ARG A 14 27.74 11.56 23.57
N VAL A 15 27.49 12.73 24.15
CA VAL A 15 26.16 13.07 24.68
C VAL A 15 25.51 14.14 23.80
N ALA A 16 24.31 13.87 23.32
CA ALA A 16 23.46 14.79 22.56
C ALA A 16 22.53 15.61 23.48
N LYS A 17 22.94 15.85 24.73
CA LYS A 17 22.09 16.44 25.78
C LYS A 17 21.51 17.76 25.30
N ARG A 18 20.17 17.84 25.27
CA ARG A 18 19.41 19.02 24.83
C ARG A 18 19.63 19.42 23.36
N LYS A 19 20.07 18.50 22.49
CA LYS A 19 20.26 18.74 21.06
C LYS A 19 19.21 18.02 20.23
N ILE A 20 18.98 18.56 19.03
CA ILE A 20 18.22 17.91 17.96
C ILE A 20 19.24 17.40 16.95
N ILE A 21 19.08 16.14 16.52
CA ILE A 21 20.07 15.46 15.68
C ILE A 21 19.55 15.36 14.24
N LEU A 22 20.42 15.64 13.26
CA LEU A 22 20.16 15.44 11.84
C LEU A 22 20.76 14.09 11.41
N CYS A 23 19.94 13.21 10.85
CA CYS A 23 20.35 11.87 10.40
C CYS A 23 19.95 11.66 8.94
N PHE A 24 20.83 11.03 8.16
CA PHE A 24 20.55 10.70 6.76
C PHE A 24 20.34 9.19 6.59
N SER A 25 19.19 8.78 6.04
CA SER A 25 18.88 7.37 5.80
C SER A 25 19.73 6.74 4.70
N ASN A 26 20.37 7.54 3.86
CA ASN A 26 21.20 7.10 2.73
C ASN A 26 22.72 7.28 2.97
N ARG A 27 23.12 7.71 4.17
CA ARG A 27 24.53 7.91 4.55
C ARG A 27 24.82 7.16 5.84
N GLY A 28 24.82 5.84 5.75
CA GLY A 28 25.09 4.93 6.86
C GLY A 28 24.14 3.73 6.89
N PRO A 29 24.30 2.83 7.88
CA PRO A 29 23.52 1.59 7.99
C PRO A 29 22.10 1.80 8.55
N VAL A 30 21.74 3.00 9.00
CA VAL A 30 20.43 3.27 9.60
C VAL A 30 19.44 3.68 8.52
N LEU A 31 18.57 2.72 8.14
CA LEU A 31 17.57 2.89 7.08
C LEU A 31 16.18 3.25 7.62
N SER A 32 16.01 3.30 8.95
CA SER A 32 14.72 3.47 9.62
C SER A 32 14.78 4.62 10.64
N ALA A 33 13.68 5.38 10.70
CA ALA A 33 13.57 6.48 11.65
C ALA A 33 13.51 5.96 13.09
N GLU A 34 12.92 4.79 13.33
CA GLU A 34 12.78 4.18 14.65
C GLU A 34 14.13 3.88 15.30
N ILE A 35 15.06 3.28 14.54
CA ILE A 35 16.41 2.98 15.00
C ILE A 35 17.15 4.28 15.32
N ALA A 36 17.03 5.30 14.45
CA ALA A 36 17.62 6.61 14.69
C ALA A 36 17.04 7.28 15.94
N GLN A 37 15.73 7.21 16.16
CA GLN A 37 15.07 7.76 17.36
C GLN A 37 15.57 7.09 18.63
N ALA A 38 15.68 5.75 18.63
CA ALA A 38 16.21 5.01 19.77
C ALA A 38 17.66 5.41 20.10
N ALA A 39 18.51 5.58 19.09
CA ALA A 39 19.89 6.03 19.26
C ALA A 39 19.97 7.46 19.82
N VAL A 40 19.15 8.38 19.30
CA VAL A 40 19.09 9.77 19.76
C VAL A 40 18.60 9.85 21.22
N LEU A 41 17.59 9.05 21.57
CA LEU A 41 17.07 8.96 22.93
C LEU A 41 18.14 8.44 23.90
N ALA A 42 18.85 7.37 23.53
CA ALA A 42 19.97 6.83 24.32
C ALA A 42 21.08 7.88 24.54
N ALA A 43 21.31 8.77 23.57
CA ALA A 43 22.25 9.88 23.66
C ALA A 43 21.71 11.10 24.43
N SER A 44 20.53 11.03 25.04
CA SER A 44 19.83 12.16 25.70
C SER A 44 19.48 13.34 24.77
N GLY A 45 19.26 13.06 23.48
CA GLY A 45 18.75 14.01 22.51
C GLY A 45 17.27 14.33 22.71
N LEU A 46 16.83 15.50 22.22
CA LEU A 46 15.44 15.98 22.38
C LEU A 46 14.59 15.82 21.13
N GLY A 47 15.19 15.50 19.99
CA GLY A 47 14.46 15.36 18.73
C GLY A 47 15.35 14.96 17.57
N LEU A 48 14.70 14.62 16.47
CA LEU A 48 15.31 14.06 15.29
C LEU A 48 14.83 14.80 14.03
N ILE A 49 15.76 15.14 13.15
CA ILE A 49 15.47 15.47 11.76
C ILE A 49 15.97 14.29 10.94
N PHE A 50 15.04 13.51 10.39
CA PHE A 50 15.36 12.31 9.63
C PHE A 50 15.23 12.61 8.14
N VAL A 51 16.35 12.50 7.42
CA VAL A 51 16.39 12.73 5.98
C VAL A 51 16.18 11.40 5.27
N GLU A 52 15.12 11.32 4.47
CA GLU A 52 14.75 10.11 3.74
C GLU A 52 14.23 10.43 2.33
N PRO A 53 14.16 9.44 1.41
CA PRO A 53 13.58 9.65 0.10
C PRO A 53 12.11 10.12 0.19
N PRO A 54 11.67 11.05 -0.68
CA PRO A 54 10.29 11.55 -0.67
C PRO A 54 9.25 10.45 -0.96
N THR A 55 9.70 9.31 -1.50
CA THR A 55 8.87 8.14 -1.79
C THR A 55 8.45 7.35 -0.53
N LYS A 56 9.02 7.67 0.63
CA LYS A 56 8.78 6.98 1.92
C LYS A 56 8.07 7.85 2.97
N GLN A 57 7.36 8.90 2.54
CA GLN A 57 6.68 9.84 3.46
C GLN A 57 5.40 9.24 4.08
N ILE A 58 5.59 8.31 5.02
CA ILE A 58 4.53 7.74 5.84
C ILE A 58 4.53 8.49 7.19
N ALA A 59 3.34 8.77 7.72
CA ALA A 59 3.23 9.26 9.08
C ALA A 59 3.31 8.05 10.03
N ASP A 60 4.49 7.84 10.62
CA ASP A 60 4.71 6.84 11.66
C ASP A 60 4.52 7.42 13.05
N VAL A 61 4.40 6.53 14.04
CA VAL A 61 4.36 6.91 15.46
C VAL A 61 5.78 7.16 15.94
N ASP A 62 6.06 8.41 16.30
CA ASP A 62 7.39 8.82 16.78
C ASP A 62 7.46 8.79 18.31
N ILE A 63 8.56 8.25 18.85
CA ILE A 63 8.85 8.19 20.30
C ILE A 63 9.53 9.47 20.82
N ILE A 64 10.10 10.26 19.92
CA ILE A 64 10.64 11.60 20.18
C ILE A 64 10.18 12.57 19.09
N PRO A 65 10.11 13.89 19.34
CA PRO A 65 9.79 14.87 18.30
C PRO A 65 10.66 14.67 17.04
N THR A 66 10.03 14.25 15.95
CA THR A 66 10.73 13.87 14.71
C THR A 66 10.15 14.63 13.53
N VAL A 67 11.04 15.15 12.67
CA VAL A 67 10.68 15.77 11.40
C VAL A 67 11.35 14.98 10.27
N ARG A 68 10.54 14.41 9.39
CA ARG A 68 11.01 13.74 8.18
C ARG A 68 11.13 14.76 7.04
N VAL A 69 12.27 14.79 6.36
CA VAL A 69 12.53 15.71 5.24
C VAL A 69 13.14 14.98 4.06
N ASP A 70 12.91 15.49 2.84
CA ASP A 70 13.59 14.95 1.66
C ASP A 70 15.10 15.26 1.65
N VAL A 71 15.84 14.51 0.85
CA VAL A 71 17.31 14.64 0.72
C VAL A 71 17.75 16.05 0.33
N GLY A 72 16.99 16.76 -0.52
CA GLY A 72 17.30 18.13 -0.92
C GLY A 72 17.21 19.10 0.25
N GLN A 73 16.15 18.99 1.06
CA GLN A 73 15.98 19.78 2.28
C GLN A 73 17.02 19.39 3.35
N GLY A 74 17.28 18.09 3.51
CA GLY A 74 18.32 17.59 4.41
C GLY A 74 19.69 18.21 4.11
N ASN A 75 20.09 18.29 2.84
CA ASN A 75 21.32 18.94 2.41
C ASN A 75 21.32 20.44 2.74
N LYS A 76 20.20 21.16 2.55
CA LYS A 76 20.10 22.58 2.94
C LYS A 76 20.26 22.77 4.45
N ILE A 77 19.66 21.89 5.25
CA ILE A 77 19.81 21.91 6.72
C ILE A 77 21.26 21.61 7.12
N GLN A 78 21.91 20.65 6.46
CA GLN A 78 23.32 20.33 6.68
C GLN A 78 24.22 21.56 6.39
N ILE A 79 23.97 22.25 5.28
CA ILE A 79 24.69 23.48 4.90
C ILE A 79 24.48 24.56 5.97
N TYR A 80 23.24 24.78 6.40
CA TYR A 80 22.92 25.73 7.47
C TYR A 80 23.70 25.43 8.76
N ILE A 81 23.76 24.17 9.18
CA ILE A 81 24.53 23.75 10.37
C ILE A 81 26.03 24.02 10.18
N ALA A 82 26.59 23.72 9.01
CA ALA A 82 28.02 23.84 8.74
C ALA A 82 28.49 25.30 8.56
N GLN A 83 27.64 26.17 8.01
CA GLN A 83 27.99 27.56 7.69
C GLN A 83 27.57 28.56 8.77
N SER A 84 26.81 28.14 9.78
CA SER A 84 26.38 29.03 10.86
C SER A 84 27.57 29.46 11.72
N SER A 85 27.83 30.76 11.78
CA SER A 85 28.83 31.37 12.66
C SER A 85 28.39 31.42 14.13
N GLN A 86 27.10 31.17 14.40
CA GLN A 86 26.51 31.02 15.74
C GLN A 86 26.09 29.56 15.98
N ASN A 87 25.70 29.24 17.22
CA ASN A 87 25.08 27.94 17.53
C ASN A 87 23.75 27.79 16.74
N PRO A 88 23.65 26.84 15.81
CA PRO A 88 22.45 26.68 15.00
C PRO A 88 21.26 26.30 15.88
N VAL A 89 20.10 26.92 15.61
CA VAL A 89 18.85 26.70 16.35
C VAL A 89 17.76 26.29 15.39
N VAL A 90 16.86 25.42 15.86
CA VAL A 90 15.70 24.97 15.10
C VAL A 90 14.47 25.02 15.99
N LYS A 91 13.32 25.33 15.39
CA LYS A 91 12.01 25.30 16.04
C LYS A 91 11.14 24.28 15.34
N ILE A 92 10.82 23.19 16.04
CA ILE A 92 9.85 22.19 15.57
C ILE A 92 8.47 22.61 16.08
N LEU A 93 7.52 22.72 15.16
CA LEU A 93 6.12 23.04 15.47
C LEU A 93 5.28 21.75 15.47
N PRO A 94 4.12 21.73 16.15
CA PRO A 94 3.18 20.63 16.03
C PRO A 94 2.78 20.37 14.58
N SER A 95 2.57 19.09 14.25
CA SER A 95 2.13 18.65 12.92
C SER A 95 0.83 19.33 12.51
N LYS A 96 0.73 19.68 11.22
CA LYS A 96 -0.49 20.22 10.60
C LYS A 96 -0.90 19.34 9.43
N THR A 97 -2.20 19.09 9.29
CA THR A 97 -2.75 18.39 8.13
C THR A 97 -2.78 19.33 6.93
N VAL A 98 -2.20 18.90 5.82
CA VAL A 98 -2.30 19.59 4.53
C VAL A 98 -3.29 18.84 3.65
N ILE A 99 -4.35 19.52 3.23
CA ILE A 99 -5.37 18.98 2.32
C ILE A 99 -4.98 19.34 0.89
N GLY A 100 -5.24 18.43 -0.07
CA GLY A 100 -4.94 18.66 -1.49
C GLY A 100 -3.48 18.40 -1.88
N LYS A 101 -2.83 17.43 -1.23
CA LYS A 101 -1.49 16.98 -1.66
C LYS A 101 -1.56 16.47 -3.11
N SER A 102 -0.54 16.76 -3.88
CA SER A 102 -0.42 16.36 -5.29
C SER A 102 1.01 15.87 -5.57
N PRO A 103 1.20 14.78 -6.34
CA PRO A 103 0.15 13.92 -6.90
C PRO A 103 -0.58 13.09 -5.84
N ALA A 104 -1.86 12.82 -6.06
CA ALA A 104 -2.67 11.89 -5.26
C ALA A 104 -3.82 11.29 -6.09
N PRO A 105 -4.12 9.98 -5.95
CA PRO A 105 -3.46 9.01 -5.09
C PRO A 105 -2.08 8.57 -5.63
N VAL A 106 -1.26 8.01 -4.75
CA VAL A 106 0.01 7.35 -5.07
C VAL A 106 0.00 6.02 -4.32
N VAL A 107 0.47 4.94 -4.95
CA VAL A 107 0.46 3.65 -4.26
C VAL A 107 1.47 3.67 -3.11
N ALA A 108 1.13 3.09 -1.96
CA ALA A 108 2.06 3.03 -0.84
C ALA A 108 3.29 2.16 -1.17
N SER A 109 4.47 2.56 -0.72
CA SER A 109 5.71 1.82 -0.94
C SER A 109 5.73 0.41 -0.33
N PHE A 110 4.89 0.18 0.68
CA PHE A 110 4.73 -1.12 1.36
C PHE A 110 3.60 -1.97 0.77
N SER A 111 2.87 -1.47 -0.24
CA SER A 111 1.82 -2.23 -0.90
C SER A 111 2.44 -3.44 -1.60
N SER A 112 1.95 -4.65 -1.29
CA SER A 112 2.35 -5.85 -2.03
C SER A 112 1.97 -5.72 -3.50
N ARG A 113 2.79 -6.31 -4.36
CA ARG A 113 2.66 -6.27 -5.81
C ARG A 113 2.37 -7.66 -6.36
N GLY A 114 1.68 -7.72 -7.49
CA GLY A 114 1.52 -8.95 -8.25
C GLY A 114 2.78 -9.30 -9.08
N PRO A 115 2.69 -10.37 -9.88
CA PRO A 115 1.56 -11.30 -9.98
C PRO A 115 1.41 -12.19 -8.72
N SER A 116 0.24 -12.81 -8.57
CA SER A 116 0.03 -13.83 -7.53
C SER A 116 0.87 -15.07 -7.84
N PRO A 117 1.66 -15.61 -6.89
CA PRO A 117 2.42 -16.84 -7.12
C PRO A 117 1.52 -18.09 -7.18
N ILE A 118 0.27 -17.99 -6.73
CA ILE A 118 -0.66 -19.13 -6.67
C ILE A 118 -1.51 -19.23 -7.94
N SER A 119 -1.85 -18.09 -8.54
CA SER A 119 -2.60 -18.04 -9.80
C SER A 119 -2.15 -16.80 -10.59
N PRO A 120 -1.06 -16.94 -11.37
CA PRO A 120 -0.47 -15.84 -12.13
C PRO A 120 -1.40 -15.29 -13.22
N ASP A 121 -2.35 -16.10 -13.69
CA ASP A 121 -3.34 -15.72 -14.71
C ASP A 121 -4.49 -14.87 -14.13
N ILE A 122 -4.54 -14.67 -12.81
CA ILE A 122 -5.47 -13.76 -12.13
C ILE A 122 -4.71 -12.54 -11.64
N LEU A 123 -5.11 -11.36 -12.15
CA LEU A 123 -4.50 -10.10 -11.75
C LEU A 123 -4.61 -9.88 -10.24
N LYS A 124 -3.48 -9.52 -9.62
CA LYS A 124 -3.43 -9.02 -8.24
C LYS A 124 -2.49 -7.81 -8.16
N PRO A 125 -2.84 -6.78 -7.35
CA PRO A 125 -4.09 -6.62 -6.61
C PRO A 125 -5.31 -6.37 -7.53
N ASP A 126 -6.51 -6.35 -6.98
CA ASP A 126 -7.75 -6.12 -7.77
C ASP A 126 -8.04 -4.63 -7.99
N VAL A 127 -7.86 -3.83 -6.95
CA VAL A 127 -8.10 -2.38 -6.91
C VAL A 127 -7.16 -1.73 -5.92
N THR A 128 -7.04 -0.40 -5.97
CA THR A 128 -6.37 0.41 -4.93
C THR A 128 -7.38 1.33 -4.22
N ALA A 129 -7.10 1.67 -2.97
CA ALA A 129 -7.97 2.49 -2.13
C ALA A 129 -7.13 3.25 -1.09
N PRO A 130 -7.68 4.28 -0.42
CA PRO A 130 -6.97 5.00 0.63
C PRO A 130 -6.60 4.08 1.79
N GLY A 131 -5.30 3.93 2.07
CA GLY A 131 -4.79 3.03 3.12
C GLY A 131 -3.61 3.56 3.94
N VAL A 132 -3.17 4.80 3.71
CA VAL A 132 -2.05 5.42 4.44
C VAL A 132 -2.59 6.47 5.40
N THR A 133 -2.27 6.35 6.69
CA THR A 133 -2.63 7.33 7.75
C THR A 133 -4.15 7.57 7.83
N ILE A 134 -4.93 6.48 7.86
CA ILE A 134 -6.39 6.53 8.00
C ILE A 134 -6.78 6.65 9.48
N LEU A 135 -7.49 7.72 9.83
CA LEU A 135 -8.11 7.85 11.15
C LEU A 135 -9.40 7.03 11.18
N ALA A 136 -9.50 6.08 12.12
CA ALA A 136 -10.70 5.25 12.28
C ALA A 136 -11.05 5.03 13.76
N ALA A 137 -12.33 5.04 14.07
CA ALA A 137 -12.92 4.48 15.30
C ALA A 137 -14.05 3.52 14.90
N TRP A 138 -14.22 2.39 15.60
CA TRP A 138 -15.22 1.37 15.24
C TRP A 138 -16.15 1.01 16.42
N PRO A 139 -17.48 0.94 16.22
CA PRO A 139 -18.43 0.49 17.24
C PRO A 139 -18.32 -1.02 17.54
N SER A 140 -18.50 -1.40 18.81
CA SER A 140 -18.22 -2.78 19.26
C SER A 140 -19.28 -3.83 18.90
N LYS A 141 -20.45 -3.47 18.34
CA LYS A 141 -21.52 -4.45 18.05
C LYS A 141 -22.35 -4.25 16.77
N THR A 142 -22.07 -3.28 15.90
CA THR A 142 -22.97 -3.03 14.75
C THR A 142 -22.30 -2.25 13.62
N SER A 143 -22.89 -2.41 12.42
CA SER A 143 -22.45 -1.81 11.17
C SER A 143 -22.62 -0.28 11.15
N PRO A 144 -21.81 0.47 10.37
CA PRO A 144 -21.76 1.94 10.40
C PRO A 144 -23.06 2.70 10.14
N THR A 145 -24.08 2.11 9.48
CA THR A 145 -25.39 2.77 9.29
C THR A 145 -26.60 1.83 9.34
N LEU A 146 -26.48 0.52 9.05
CA LEU A 146 -27.53 -0.50 9.28
C LEU A 146 -28.92 -0.24 8.65
N LEU A 147 -29.07 0.66 7.67
CA LEU A 147 -30.37 0.89 7.04
C LEU A 147 -30.60 -0.08 5.87
N PRO A 148 -31.86 -0.55 5.64
CA PRO A 148 -32.21 -1.38 4.49
C PRO A 148 -31.98 -0.73 3.12
N PHE A 149 -31.73 0.58 3.09
CA PHE A 149 -31.53 1.38 1.88
C PHE A 149 -30.06 1.75 1.63
N ASP A 150 -29.14 1.35 2.51
CA ASP A 150 -27.70 1.59 2.35
C ASP A 150 -27.04 0.57 1.42
N ASP A 151 -27.71 -0.55 1.16
CA ASP A 151 -27.34 -1.47 0.10
C ASP A 151 -28.22 -1.16 -1.12
N PRO A 152 -27.73 -0.40 -2.11
CA PRO A 152 -28.46 -0.14 -3.35
C PRO A 152 -28.76 -1.44 -4.12
N HIS A 153 -28.03 -2.52 -3.83
CA HIS A 153 -27.99 -3.75 -4.62
C HIS A 153 -27.93 -4.99 -3.70
N PRO A 154 -28.95 -5.22 -2.86
CA PRO A 154 -28.94 -6.30 -1.87
C PRO A 154 -28.96 -7.71 -2.48
N ASP A 155 -29.25 -7.81 -3.77
CA ASP A 155 -29.26 -9.03 -4.58
C ASP A 155 -27.92 -9.30 -5.29
N TRP A 156 -26.99 -8.35 -5.27
CA TRP A 156 -25.68 -8.55 -5.90
C TRP A 156 -24.87 -9.62 -5.18
N SER A 157 -24.25 -10.48 -5.98
CA SER A 157 -23.25 -11.40 -5.46
C SER A 157 -21.98 -10.64 -5.03
N PRO A 158 -21.14 -11.24 -4.17
CA PRO A 158 -19.80 -10.70 -3.88
C PRO A 158 -18.94 -10.49 -5.14
N ALA A 159 -19.15 -11.28 -6.20
CA ALA A 159 -18.45 -11.13 -7.47
C ALA A 159 -18.95 -9.91 -8.25
N ALA A 160 -20.27 -9.67 -8.26
CA ALA A 160 -20.88 -8.49 -8.88
C ALA A 160 -20.41 -7.19 -8.19
N ILE A 161 -20.36 -7.16 -6.85
CA ILE A 161 -19.83 -6.02 -6.09
C ILE A 161 -18.36 -5.76 -6.45
N ARG A 162 -17.53 -6.81 -6.48
CA ARG A 162 -16.13 -6.69 -6.91
C ARG A 162 -16.03 -6.16 -8.33
N SER A 163 -16.80 -6.70 -9.25
CA SER A 163 -16.83 -6.25 -10.64
C SER A 163 -17.16 -4.77 -10.73
N ALA A 164 -18.20 -4.31 -10.04
CA ALA A 164 -18.60 -2.91 -10.07
C ALA A 164 -17.49 -1.99 -9.55
N LEU A 165 -16.79 -2.38 -8.48
CA LEU A 165 -15.65 -1.63 -7.93
C LEU A 165 -14.46 -1.59 -8.90
N MET A 166 -14.17 -2.70 -9.58
CA MET A 166 -13.05 -2.80 -10.53
C MET A 166 -13.33 -2.04 -11.83
N THR A 167 -14.45 -2.29 -12.50
CA THR A 167 -14.73 -1.73 -13.84
C THR A 167 -14.99 -0.23 -13.81
N THR A 168 -15.28 0.35 -12.64
CA THR A 168 -15.52 1.78 -12.46
C THR A 168 -14.36 2.54 -11.82
N ALA A 169 -13.28 1.83 -11.47
CA ALA A 169 -12.07 2.42 -10.91
C ALA A 169 -11.38 3.36 -11.91
N TYR A 170 -10.56 4.28 -11.40
CA TYR A 170 -9.79 5.22 -12.22
C TYR A 170 -8.28 5.02 -12.04
N THR A 171 -7.52 5.25 -13.10
CA THR A 171 -6.07 5.03 -13.13
C THR A 171 -5.24 6.32 -13.12
N ARG A 172 -5.90 7.47 -13.03
CA ARG A 172 -5.27 8.80 -13.05
C ARG A 172 -5.30 9.49 -11.69
N ASP A 173 -4.26 10.24 -11.38
CA ASP A 173 -4.20 11.06 -10.18
C ASP A 173 -4.86 12.44 -10.37
N ASN A 174 -4.76 13.29 -9.35
CA ASN A 174 -5.27 14.65 -9.37
C ASN A 174 -4.49 15.63 -10.26
N THR A 175 -3.38 15.22 -10.87
CA THR A 175 -2.71 15.97 -11.96
C THR A 175 -3.13 15.48 -13.34
N PHE A 176 -4.04 14.50 -13.41
CA PHE A 176 -4.47 13.79 -14.62
C PHE A 176 -3.37 12.90 -15.24
N ASP A 177 -2.26 12.67 -14.52
CA ASP A 177 -1.24 11.72 -14.93
C ASP A 177 -1.57 10.32 -14.41
N SER A 178 -0.86 9.30 -14.88
CA SER A 178 -1.01 7.95 -14.35
C SER A 178 -0.58 7.91 -12.88
N ILE A 179 -1.30 7.14 -12.07
CA ILE A 179 -0.94 6.90 -10.66
C ILE A 179 0.52 6.41 -10.60
N LEU A 180 1.27 6.88 -9.61
CA LEU A 180 2.66 6.48 -9.41
C LEU A 180 2.77 5.27 -8.50
N ALA A 181 3.73 4.39 -8.80
CA ALA A 181 4.16 3.32 -7.92
C ALA A 181 5.02 3.92 -6.80
N GLY A 182 4.46 4.13 -5.61
CA GLY A 182 5.25 4.63 -4.49
C GLY A 182 6.34 3.64 -4.08
N GLY A 183 7.37 4.18 -3.45
CA GLY A 183 8.68 3.51 -3.34
C GLY A 183 9.62 3.90 -4.48
N SER A 184 9.11 4.10 -5.71
CA SER A 184 9.83 4.64 -6.85
C SER A 184 9.18 5.94 -7.36
N ARG A 185 9.66 6.46 -8.51
CA ARG A 185 9.03 7.58 -9.24
C ARG A 185 8.43 7.10 -10.57
N GLU A 186 8.17 5.81 -10.66
CA GLU A 186 7.71 5.17 -11.89
C GLU A 186 6.19 5.19 -11.95
N VAL A 187 5.69 5.08 -13.18
CA VAL A 187 4.26 4.92 -13.45
C VAL A 187 3.83 3.53 -12.96
N SER A 188 2.70 3.46 -12.24
CA SER A 188 2.17 2.20 -11.76
C SER A 188 1.61 1.34 -12.89
N ASP A 189 1.76 0.03 -12.78
CA ASP A 189 1.15 -0.95 -13.70
C ASP A 189 -0.05 -1.67 -13.04
N PRO A 190 -0.76 -2.56 -13.76
CA PRO A 190 -1.86 -3.33 -13.16
C PRO A 190 -1.46 -4.23 -11.99
N PHE A 191 -0.19 -4.65 -11.87
CA PHE A 191 0.32 -5.41 -10.71
C PHE A 191 0.60 -4.50 -9.50
N ASP A 192 0.56 -3.18 -9.69
CA ASP A 192 0.61 -2.19 -8.64
C ASP A 192 -0.78 -1.75 -8.14
N ILE A 193 -1.70 -1.48 -9.06
CA ILE A 193 -2.99 -0.82 -8.76
C ILE A 193 -4.23 -1.65 -9.09
N GLY A 194 -4.07 -2.82 -9.72
CA GLY A 194 -5.18 -3.59 -10.26
C GLY A 194 -5.91 -2.79 -11.33
N ALA A 195 -7.24 -2.71 -11.20
CA ALA A 195 -8.07 -1.87 -12.06
C ALA A 195 -7.92 -0.36 -11.80
N GLY A 196 -7.27 0.03 -10.70
CA GLY A 196 -7.06 1.43 -10.32
C GLY A 196 -7.71 1.80 -8.99
N HIS A 197 -7.77 3.10 -8.71
CA HIS A 197 -8.32 3.62 -7.48
C HIS A 197 -9.84 3.62 -7.50
N ILE A 198 -10.46 3.15 -6.41
CA ILE A 198 -11.91 3.02 -6.29
C ILE A 198 -12.65 4.34 -6.55
N HIS A 199 -13.79 4.26 -7.23
CA HIS A 199 -14.71 5.37 -7.47
C HIS A 199 -16.12 5.02 -6.96
N PRO A 200 -16.38 5.12 -5.64
CA PRO A 200 -17.61 4.60 -5.03
C PRO A 200 -18.89 5.06 -5.72
N SER A 201 -19.00 6.35 -6.07
CA SER A 201 -20.20 6.89 -6.72
C SER A 201 -20.46 6.31 -8.12
N LYS A 202 -19.44 5.83 -8.84
CA LYS A 202 -19.64 5.15 -10.13
C LYS A 202 -19.90 3.66 -9.94
N ALA A 203 -19.30 3.04 -8.94
CA ALA A 203 -19.54 1.63 -8.61
C ALA A 203 -21.01 1.35 -8.23
N MET A 204 -21.77 2.37 -7.82
CA MET A 204 -23.21 2.27 -7.56
C MET A 204 -24.04 2.00 -8.82
N ASP A 205 -23.55 2.37 -10.01
CA ASP A 205 -24.21 2.09 -11.30
C ASP A 205 -23.14 1.78 -12.36
N PRO A 206 -22.58 0.55 -12.34
CA PRO A 206 -21.50 0.15 -13.24
C PRO A 206 -22.00 -0.16 -14.66
N GLY A 207 -23.31 -0.17 -14.88
CA GLY A 207 -23.97 -0.66 -16.10
C GLY A 207 -23.90 -2.18 -16.27
N LEU A 208 -22.68 -2.75 -16.31
CA LEU A 208 -22.45 -4.19 -16.47
C LEU A 208 -21.56 -4.74 -15.35
N VAL A 209 -21.80 -6.00 -15.00
CA VAL A 209 -21.02 -6.74 -14.00
C VAL A 209 -20.58 -8.11 -14.52
N TYR A 210 -19.36 -8.50 -14.17
CA TYR A 210 -18.82 -9.84 -14.34
C TYR A 210 -19.18 -10.66 -13.09
N ASP A 211 -20.30 -11.37 -13.17
CA ASP A 211 -20.81 -12.14 -12.04
C ASP A 211 -20.30 -13.59 -12.04
N MET A 212 -20.23 -14.18 -10.84
CA MET A 212 -19.79 -15.55 -10.62
C MET A 212 -20.54 -16.18 -9.45
N LYS A 213 -20.77 -17.49 -9.55
CA LYS A 213 -21.39 -18.30 -8.50
C LYS A 213 -20.33 -19.09 -7.74
N THR A 214 -20.71 -19.61 -6.58
CA THR A 214 -19.86 -20.50 -5.75
C THR A 214 -19.26 -21.65 -6.56
N ARG A 215 -20.02 -22.21 -7.51
CA ARG A 215 -19.54 -23.32 -8.35
C ARG A 215 -18.34 -22.93 -9.22
N ASP A 216 -18.30 -21.70 -9.73
CA ASP A 216 -17.21 -21.21 -10.57
C ASP A 216 -15.90 -21.11 -9.77
N TYR A 217 -15.98 -20.68 -8.52
CA TYR A 217 -14.83 -20.70 -7.60
C TYR A 217 -14.36 -22.13 -7.28
N ILE A 218 -15.28 -23.08 -7.12
CA ILE A 218 -14.93 -24.50 -6.90
C ILE A 218 -14.22 -25.07 -8.13
N ILE A 219 -14.72 -24.77 -9.34
CA ILE A 219 -14.05 -25.17 -10.60
C ILE A 219 -12.66 -24.57 -10.68
N PHE A 220 -12.51 -23.28 -10.36
CA PHE A 220 -11.21 -22.61 -10.29
C PHE A 220 -10.24 -23.34 -9.35
N LEU A 221 -10.67 -23.64 -8.11
CA LEU A 221 -9.85 -24.39 -7.14
C LEU A 221 -9.42 -25.77 -7.68
N CYS A 222 -10.34 -26.46 -8.36
CA CYS A 222 -10.02 -27.73 -9.02
C CYS A 222 -8.96 -27.56 -10.12
N ASN A 223 -9.05 -26.51 -10.93
CA ASN A 223 -8.12 -26.27 -12.05
C ASN A 223 -6.70 -25.95 -11.54
N ILE A 224 -6.57 -25.30 -10.37
CA ILE A 224 -5.26 -25.04 -9.74
C ILE A 224 -4.76 -26.21 -8.85
N GLY A 225 -5.40 -27.39 -8.94
CA GLY A 225 -4.89 -28.64 -8.37
C GLY A 225 -5.43 -29.02 -6.98
N TYR A 226 -6.43 -28.30 -6.46
CA TYR A 226 -7.05 -28.68 -5.18
C TYR A 226 -7.98 -29.88 -5.37
N ASN A 227 -7.90 -30.83 -4.46
CA ASN A 227 -8.81 -31.98 -4.42
C ASN A 227 -10.06 -31.69 -3.58
N LYS A 228 -11.08 -32.54 -3.73
CA LYS A 228 -12.37 -32.42 -3.03
C LYS A 228 -12.24 -32.24 -1.52
N ASN A 229 -11.32 -32.97 -0.88
CA ASN A 229 -11.15 -32.90 0.57
C ASN A 229 -10.58 -31.55 1.00
N GLN A 230 -9.63 -31.02 0.23
CA GLN A 230 -9.08 -29.67 0.46
C GLN A 230 -10.15 -28.59 0.25
N ILE A 231 -10.96 -28.70 -0.80
CA ILE A 231 -12.04 -27.74 -1.08
C ILE A 231 -13.11 -27.76 0.02
N ASN A 232 -13.49 -28.95 0.51
CA ASN A 232 -14.43 -29.09 1.61
C ASN A 232 -13.99 -28.36 2.90
N MET A 233 -12.69 -28.20 3.11
CA MET A 233 -12.17 -27.46 4.27
C MET A 233 -12.18 -25.94 4.06
N LEU A 234 -12.24 -25.47 2.81
CA LEU A 234 -12.20 -24.04 2.47
C LEU A 234 -13.59 -23.42 2.29
N VAL A 235 -14.57 -24.20 1.86
CA VAL A 235 -15.91 -23.72 1.52
C VAL A 235 -16.86 -23.90 2.72
N LEU A 236 -17.58 -22.83 3.08
CA LEU A 236 -18.59 -22.91 4.15
C LEU A 236 -19.70 -23.91 3.76
N PRO A 237 -20.10 -24.82 4.66
CA PRO A 237 -21.17 -25.77 4.37
C PRO A 237 -22.47 -25.02 4.05
N SER A 238 -23.08 -25.31 2.91
CA SER A 238 -24.39 -24.78 2.53
C SER A 238 -25.18 -25.86 1.78
N PRO A 239 -26.53 -25.92 1.94
CA PRO A 239 -27.35 -26.88 1.22
C PRO A 239 -27.14 -26.75 -0.30
N GLY A 240 -26.77 -27.85 -0.95
CA GLY A 240 -26.57 -27.89 -2.41
C GLY A 240 -25.17 -27.50 -2.91
N THR A 241 -24.20 -27.24 -2.03
CA THR A 241 -22.81 -26.99 -2.45
C THR A 241 -22.15 -28.28 -2.95
N ASP A 242 -21.94 -28.37 -4.26
CA ASP A 242 -21.17 -29.46 -4.90
C ASP A 242 -19.68 -29.10 -4.98
N THR A 243 -18.86 -29.79 -4.18
CA THR A 243 -17.40 -29.65 -4.14
C THR A 243 -16.67 -30.62 -5.07
N SER A 244 -17.40 -31.32 -5.94
CA SER A 244 -16.79 -32.20 -6.93
C SER A 244 -16.06 -31.41 -8.02
N CYS A 245 -14.92 -31.94 -8.46
CA CYS A 245 -14.18 -31.43 -9.61
C CYS A 245 -14.70 -31.99 -10.94
N SER A 246 -15.98 -32.37 -10.99
CA SER A 246 -16.62 -32.76 -12.25
C SER A 246 -16.61 -31.56 -13.21
N ARG A 247 -16.16 -31.73 -14.45
CA ARG A 247 -16.04 -30.67 -15.47
C ARG A 247 -15.02 -29.55 -15.19
N ALA A 248 -14.00 -29.81 -14.35
CA ALA A 248 -12.85 -28.92 -14.25
C ALA A 248 -12.18 -28.74 -15.63
N HIS A 249 -11.80 -27.50 -15.97
CA HIS A 249 -11.05 -27.21 -17.18
C HIS A 249 -9.56 -27.43 -16.91
N GLN A 250 -8.75 -27.65 -17.95
CA GLN A 250 -7.29 -27.74 -17.78
C GLN A 250 -6.63 -26.38 -17.49
N THR A 251 -7.37 -25.27 -17.60
CA THR A 251 -6.86 -23.91 -17.40
C THR A 251 -7.74 -23.12 -16.41
N ASP A 252 -7.12 -22.28 -15.59
CA ASP A 252 -7.78 -21.37 -14.64
C ASP A 252 -8.06 -19.98 -15.24
N SER A 253 -7.53 -19.71 -16.44
CA SER A 253 -7.65 -18.45 -17.19
C SER A 253 -9.06 -18.09 -17.70
N ASN A 254 -10.01 -19.03 -17.69
CA ASN A 254 -11.37 -18.83 -18.22
C ASN A 254 -12.40 -18.42 -17.16
N ILE A 255 -11.94 -17.99 -15.98
CA ILE A 255 -12.82 -17.51 -14.93
C ILE A 255 -13.40 -16.13 -15.32
N ASN A 256 -14.68 -15.88 -14.98
CA ASN A 256 -15.38 -14.64 -15.35
C ASN A 256 -14.93 -13.46 -14.47
N TYR A 257 -13.68 -13.03 -14.65
CA TYR A 257 -13.02 -12.01 -13.83
C TYR A 257 -12.91 -10.69 -14.61
N PRO A 258 -13.11 -9.52 -13.97
CA PRO A 258 -13.06 -8.20 -14.61
C PRO A 258 -11.61 -7.72 -14.87
N SER A 259 -10.72 -8.63 -15.27
CA SER A 259 -9.35 -8.35 -15.71
C SER A 259 -8.85 -9.49 -16.57
N ILE A 260 -7.92 -9.20 -17.48
CA ILE A 260 -7.27 -10.21 -18.31
C ILE A 260 -5.77 -10.15 -18.04
N THR A 261 -5.20 -11.29 -17.65
CA THR A 261 -3.75 -11.46 -17.52
C THR A 261 -3.33 -12.63 -18.40
N VAL A 262 -2.21 -12.49 -19.09
CA VAL A 262 -1.60 -13.56 -19.87
C VAL A 262 -0.24 -13.84 -19.27
N SER A 263 -0.11 -14.94 -18.53
CA SER A 263 1.21 -15.38 -18.06
C SER A 263 2.02 -15.99 -19.21
N ASN A 264 3.35 -15.91 -19.12
CA ASN A 264 4.28 -16.62 -20.01
C ASN A 264 4.12 -16.31 -21.51
N LEU A 265 3.89 -15.05 -21.88
CA LEU A 265 4.04 -14.57 -23.25
C LEU A 265 5.46 -14.83 -23.74
N GLN A 266 5.64 -15.88 -24.55
CA GLN A 266 6.88 -16.13 -25.26
C GLN A 266 6.93 -15.22 -26.49
N SER A 267 8.04 -14.51 -26.68
CA SER A 267 8.28 -13.78 -27.92
C SER A 267 8.29 -14.77 -29.07
N THR A 268 7.41 -14.59 -30.06
CA THR A 268 7.66 -15.20 -31.38
C THR A 268 8.82 -14.42 -31.99
N ASN A 269 9.93 -15.09 -32.25
CA ASN A 269 10.99 -14.53 -33.08
C ASN A 269 10.48 -14.52 -34.53
N ASP A 270 9.62 -13.56 -34.86
CA ASP A 270 9.29 -13.27 -36.25
C ASP A 270 10.43 -12.41 -36.81
N HIS A 271 11.34 -13.10 -37.52
CA HIS A 271 12.38 -12.52 -38.36
C HIS A 271 11.81 -11.91 -39.63
#